data_AF-A0A3M1A775-F1
#
_entry.id   AF-A0A3M1A775-F1
#
_cell.length_a   1.000
_cell.length_b   1.000
_cell.length_c   1.000
_cell.angle_alpha   90.00
_cell.angle_beta   90.00
_cell.angle_gamma   90.00
#
_symmetry.space_group_name_H-M   'P 1'
#
loop_
_entity.id
_entity.type
_entity.pdbx_description
1 polymer ?
#
loop_
_entity_poly.entity_id
_entity_poly.type
_entity_poly.pdbx_seq_one_letter_code
_entity_poly.pdbx_strand_id
1 'polypeptide(L)'
;MLAAAMSSLDSALNSLSAVTIRDFVEKYVATTDKKLLLWSKLTTVFWGAFITGFSFLVGTISETVIEAINKIGSAFYGPILAAFIAGILIARVNVKGMIWGIFVGVGVNLLLWLSHAPLHWMWWNLIGFFASVFGALLFSRFFPAPNRENLRDYLLSKSTLERQTRQHRQSYWLLGAYFALILLIAYGVMWIR
;
A
#
# COMPACT_ATOMS: atom_id res chain seq x y z
N MET A 1 -23.26 -6.23 -13.01
CA MET A 1 -21.84 -5.98 -13.33
C MET A 1 -21.55 -4.49 -13.44
N LEU A 2 -22.24 -3.74 -14.31
CA LEU A 2 -22.06 -2.28 -14.44
C LEU A 2 -22.23 -1.52 -13.11
N ALA A 3 -23.28 -1.81 -12.35
CA ALA A 3 -23.50 -1.19 -11.03
C ALA A 3 -22.36 -1.48 -10.02
N ALA A 4 -21.78 -2.69 -10.04
CA ALA A 4 -20.66 -3.06 -9.16
C ALA A 4 -19.36 -2.35 -9.58
N ALA A 5 -19.12 -2.20 -10.89
CA ALA A 5 -17.99 -1.45 -11.43
C ALA A 5 -18.12 0.04 -11.12
N MET A 6 -19.30 0.64 -11.33
CA MET A 6 -19.60 2.03 -10.98
C MET A 6 -19.40 2.28 -9.48
N SER A 7 -19.94 1.41 -8.62
CA SER A 7 -19.76 1.54 -7.16
C SER A 7 -18.29 1.46 -6.71
N SER A 8 -17.50 0.57 -7.33
CA SER A 8 -16.05 0.49 -7.07
C SER A 8 -15.32 1.74 -7.54
N LEU A 9 -15.70 2.29 -8.69
CA LEU A 9 -15.13 3.52 -9.26
C LEU A 9 -15.50 4.76 -8.43
N ASP A 10 -16.75 4.87 -7.99
CA ASP A 10 -17.22 5.93 -7.09
C ASP A 10 -16.43 5.91 -5.77
N SER A 11 -16.21 4.71 -5.22
CA SER A 11 -15.41 4.52 -4.01
C SER A 11 -13.95 4.94 -4.20
N ALA A 12 -13.36 4.62 -5.36
CA ALA A 12 -11.99 5.01 -5.71
C ALA A 12 -11.85 6.54 -5.88
N LEU A 13 -12.76 7.18 -6.62
CA LEU A 13 -12.77 8.63 -6.82
C LEU A 13 -12.98 9.38 -5.50
N ASN A 14 -13.89 8.91 -4.66
CA ASN A 14 -14.11 9.49 -3.34
C ASN A 14 -12.88 9.36 -2.45
N SER A 15 -12.21 8.21 -2.46
CA SER A 15 -10.98 7.99 -1.67
C SER A 15 -9.82 8.87 -2.16
N LEU A 16 -9.63 8.99 -3.48
CA LEU A 16 -8.62 9.88 -4.08
C LEU A 16 -8.88 11.34 -3.72
N SER A 17 -10.14 11.78 -3.81
CA SER A 17 -10.54 13.12 -3.42
C SER A 17 -10.26 13.38 -1.93
N ALA A 18 -10.68 12.47 -1.05
CA ALA A 18 -10.47 12.60 0.38
C ALA A 18 -8.98 12.65 0.76
N VAL A 19 -8.15 11.77 0.18
CA VAL A 19 -6.69 11.77 0.42
C VAL A 19 -6.07 13.06 -0.09
N THR A 20 -6.43 13.51 -1.30
CA THR A 20 -5.91 14.76 -1.86
C THR A 20 -6.25 15.96 -0.97
N ILE A 21 -7.50 16.04 -0.51
CA ILE A 21 -7.97 17.13 0.35
C ILE A 21 -7.27 17.11 1.71
N ARG A 22 -7.22 15.97 2.39
CA ARG A 22 -6.60 15.86 3.72
C ARG A 22 -5.10 16.09 3.67
N ASP A 23 -4.41 15.49 2.71
CA ASP A 23 -2.95 15.50 2.69
C ASP A 23 -2.36 16.77 2.07
N PHE A 24 -3.06 17.40 1.11
CA PHE A 24 -2.53 18.55 0.36
C PHE A 24 -3.32 19.86 0.55
N VAL A 25 -4.60 19.83 0.91
CA VAL A 25 -5.39 21.06 1.07
C VAL A 25 -5.47 21.45 2.54
N GLU A 26 -6.07 20.61 3.39
CA GLU A 26 -6.27 20.89 4.81
C GLU A 26 -4.95 21.11 5.55
N LYS A 27 -3.89 20.39 5.14
CA LYS A 27 -2.55 20.52 5.75
C LYS A 27 -1.93 21.90 5.57
N TYR A 28 -2.26 22.63 4.50
CA TYR A 28 -1.62 23.90 4.15
C TYR A 28 -2.58 25.10 4.15
N VAL A 29 -3.89 24.86 4.14
CA VAL A 29 -4.92 25.90 4.05
C VAL A 29 -6.00 25.65 5.09
N ALA A 30 -6.10 26.55 6.08
CA ALA A 30 -7.25 26.59 6.98
C ALA A 30 -8.48 27.13 6.22
N THR A 31 -9.56 26.35 6.14
CA THR A 31 -10.77 26.74 5.39
C THR A 31 -12.04 26.32 6.13
N THR A 32 -13.17 26.90 5.73
CA THR A 32 -14.50 26.56 6.30
C THR A 32 -15.04 25.29 5.65
N ASP A 33 -15.84 24.50 6.39
CA ASP A 33 -16.48 23.26 5.91
C ASP A 33 -17.19 23.41 4.55
N LYS A 34 -17.84 24.56 4.29
CA LYS A 34 -18.48 24.85 3.00
C LYS A 34 -17.50 24.91 1.84
N LYS A 35 -16.33 25.53 2.05
CA LYS A 35 -15.27 25.61 1.05
C LYS A 35 -14.59 24.26 0.89
N LEU A 36 -14.38 23.54 1.99
CA LEU A 36 -13.82 22.19 1.97
C LEU A 36 -14.68 21.24 1.12
N LEU A 37 -16.00 21.27 1.31
CA LEU A 37 -16.94 20.49 0.49
C LEU A 37 -16.85 20.83 -1.00
N LEU A 38 -16.70 22.12 -1.34
CA LEU A 38 -16.50 22.55 -2.72
C LEU A 38 -15.19 21.99 -3.28
N TRP A 39 -14.09 22.09 -2.53
CA TRP A 39 -12.79 21.54 -2.93
C TRP A 39 -12.85 20.03 -3.13
N SER A 40 -13.52 19.29 -2.25
CA SER A 40 -13.70 17.84 -2.41
C SER A 40 -14.46 17.51 -3.69
N LYS A 41 -15.55 18.24 -4.01
CA LYS A 41 -16.29 18.04 -5.26
C LYS A 41 -15.43 18.33 -6.50
N LEU A 42 -14.70 19.45 -6.49
CA LEU A 42 -13.80 19.81 -7.59
C LEU A 42 -12.70 18.77 -7.80
N THR A 43 -12.14 18.26 -6.70
CA THR A 43 -11.10 17.23 -6.74
C THR A 43 -11.63 15.91 -7.27
N THR A 44 -12.86 15.52 -6.92
CA THR A 44 -13.53 14.34 -7.50
C THR A 44 -13.72 14.49 -9.01
N VAL A 45 -14.20 15.65 -9.48
CA VAL A 45 -14.36 15.92 -10.92
C VAL A 45 -13.01 15.91 -11.63
N PHE A 46 -11.98 16.52 -11.04
CA PHE A 46 -10.61 16.50 -11.56
C PHE A 46 -10.09 15.07 -11.74
N TRP A 47 -10.18 14.22 -10.72
CA TRP A 47 -9.74 12.83 -10.82
C TRP A 47 -10.55 12.03 -11.83
N GLY A 48 -11.87 12.26 -11.91
CA GLY A 48 -12.73 11.65 -12.92
C GLY A 48 -12.30 12.01 -14.35
N ALA A 49 -12.04 13.29 -14.62
CA ALA A 49 -11.54 13.76 -15.91
C ALA A 49 -10.13 13.23 -16.21
N PHE A 50 -9.24 13.24 -15.21
CA PHE A 50 -7.88 12.73 -15.32
C PHE A 50 -7.84 11.25 -15.69
N ILE A 51 -8.58 10.39 -14.97
CA ILE A 51 -8.63 8.96 -15.24
C ILE A 51 -9.27 8.69 -16.60
N THR A 52 -10.34 9.42 -16.95
CA THR A 52 -10.98 9.29 -18.26
C THR A 52 -10.00 9.64 -19.39
N GLY A 53 -9.27 10.74 -19.26
CA GLY A 53 -8.24 11.13 -20.23
C GLY A 53 -7.09 10.12 -20.31
N PHE A 54 -6.60 9.66 -19.15
CA PHE A 54 -5.53 8.67 -19.07
C PHE A 54 -5.92 7.31 -19.68
N SER A 55 -7.20 6.95 -19.64
CA SER A 55 -7.69 5.70 -20.24
C SER A 55 -7.44 5.63 -21.75
N PHE A 56 -7.48 6.77 -22.45
CA PHE A 56 -7.15 6.84 -23.88
C PHE A 56 -5.65 6.67 -24.18
N LEU A 57 -4.77 6.88 -23.19
CA LEU A 57 -3.31 6.82 -23.37
C LEU A 57 -2.69 5.45 -23.02
N VAL A 58 -3.39 4.64 -22.22
CA VAL A 58 -2.86 3.44 -21.55
C VAL A 58 -3.04 2.12 -22.32
N GLY A 59 -3.64 2.16 -23.51
CA GLY A 59 -4.07 0.97 -24.25
C GLY A 59 -3.01 -0.10 -24.58
N THR A 60 -1.72 0.12 -24.30
CA THR A 60 -0.60 -0.74 -24.70
C THR A 60 0.22 -1.32 -23.53
N ILE A 61 -0.22 -1.20 -22.27
CA ILE A 61 0.59 -1.66 -21.12
C ILE A 61 0.65 -3.20 -21.01
N SER A 62 -0.46 -3.91 -21.28
CA SER A 62 -0.57 -5.38 -21.22
C SER A 62 -1.78 -5.86 -22.02
N GLU A 63 -1.84 -7.16 -22.35
CA GLU A 63 -2.95 -7.77 -23.11
C GLU A 63 -4.26 -7.75 -22.33
N THR A 64 -4.18 -7.85 -21.00
CA THR A 64 -5.35 -7.83 -20.12
C THR A 64 -5.30 -6.68 -19.13
N VAL A 65 -6.48 -6.14 -18.79
CA VAL A 65 -6.63 -5.06 -17.80
C VAL A 65 -6.11 -5.50 -16.42
N ILE A 66 -6.33 -6.76 -16.05
CA ILE A 66 -5.89 -7.32 -14.77
C ILE A 66 -4.35 -7.37 -14.71
N GLU A 67 -3.69 -7.77 -15.79
CA GLU A 67 -2.24 -7.77 -15.86
C GLU A 67 -1.68 -6.36 -15.79
N ALA A 68 -2.26 -5.41 -16.54
CA ALA A 68 -1.83 -4.02 -16.53
C ALA A 68 -1.89 -3.40 -15.12
N ILE A 69 -3.00 -3.60 -14.41
CA ILE A 69 -3.18 -3.10 -13.04
C ILE A 69 -2.15 -3.73 -12.09
N ASN A 70 -1.94 -5.04 -12.18
CA ASN A 70 -0.99 -5.72 -11.29
C ASN A 70 0.47 -5.41 -11.61
N LYS A 71 0.80 -5.17 -12.89
CA LYS A 71 2.13 -4.77 -13.33
C LYS A 71 2.49 -3.38 -12.82
N ILE A 72 1.58 -2.41 -12.96
CA ILE A 72 1.73 -1.08 -12.36
C ILE A 72 1.78 -1.19 -10.83
N GLY A 73 0.85 -1.92 -10.23
CA GLY A 73 0.77 -2.10 -8.78
C GLY A 73 2.05 -2.70 -8.20
N SER A 74 2.64 -3.69 -8.86
CA SER A 74 3.85 -4.37 -8.38
C SER A 74 5.09 -3.49 -8.36
N ALA A 75 5.10 -2.39 -9.12
CA ALA A 75 6.15 -1.38 -9.00
C ALA A 75 6.12 -0.67 -7.63
N PHE A 76 4.95 -0.57 -6.99
CA PHE A 76 4.72 0.20 -5.76
C PHE A 76 4.44 -0.66 -4.52
N TYR A 77 3.81 -1.84 -4.65
CA TYR A 77 3.39 -2.65 -3.49
C TYR A 77 4.57 -3.02 -2.58
N GLY A 78 5.70 -3.45 -3.15
CA GLY A 78 6.93 -3.77 -2.41
C GLY A 78 7.45 -2.59 -1.57
N PRO A 79 7.74 -1.43 -2.19
CA PRO A 79 8.14 -0.22 -1.48
C PRO A 79 7.16 0.27 -0.40
N ILE A 80 5.84 0.18 -0.64
CA ILE A 80 4.82 0.54 0.34
C ILE A 80 4.85 -0.43 1.52
N LEU A 81 4.94 -1.74 1.26
CA LEU A 81 5.06 -2.75 2.31
C LEU A 81 6.33 -2.53 3.15
N ALA A 82 7.44 -2.18 2.50
CA ALA A 82 8.69 -1.84 3.19
C ALA A 82 8.50 -0.66 4.14
N ALA A 83 7.71 0.36 3.78
CA ALA A 83 7.41 1.49 4.66
C ALA A 83 6.70 1.07 5.94
N PHE A 84 5.65 0.25 5.82
CA PHE A 84 4.92 -0.25 6.98
C PHE A 84 5.80 -1.14 7.87
N ILE A 85 6.48 -2.12 7.28
CA ILE A 85 7.33 -3.06 8.01
C ILE A 85 8.49 -2.33 8.70
N ALA A 86 9.18 -1.42 7.99
CA ALA A 86 10.26 -0.65 8.57
C ALA A 86 9.78 0.28 9.69
N GLY A 87 8.63 0.95 9.51
CA GLY A 87 8.05 1.82 10.53
C GLY A 87 7.65 1.09 11.81
N ILE A 88 7.16 -0.14 11.69
CA ILE A 88 6.68 -0.95 12.82
C ILE A 88 7.81 -1.73 13.52
N LEU A 89 8.82 -2.20 12.78
CA LEU A 89 9.84 -3.12 13.32
C LEU A 89 11.22 -2.48 13.49
N ILE A 90 11.55 -1.39 12.77
CA ILE A 90 12.90 -0.86 12.71
C ILE A 90 12.98 0.53 13.34
N ALA A 91 13.30 0.56 14.65
CA ALA A 91 13.44 1.79 15.44
C ALA A 91 14.46 2.80 14.90
N ARG A 92 15.36 2.39 14.00
CA ARG A 92 16.41 3.25 13.42
C ARG A 92 15.93 4.01 12.17
N VAL A 93 14.87 3.56 11.51
CA VAL A 93 14.38 4.20 10.29
C VAL A 93 13.63 5.48 10.63
N ASN A 94 14.07 6.60 10.08
CA ASN A 94 13.37 7.88 10.19
C ASN A 94 12.53 8.17 8.93
N VAL A 95 11.59 9.11 9.04
CA VAL A 95 10.68 9.49 7.95
C VAL A 95 11.43 9.88 6.68
N LYS A 96 12.49 10.70 6.80
CA LYS A 96 13.29 11.13 5.65
C LYS A 96 13.99 9.96 4.97
N GLY A 97 14.61 9.09 5.76
CA GLY A 97 15.25 7.87 5.25
C GLY A 97 14.24 6.96 4.57
N MET A 98 13.06 6.76 5.14
CA MET A 98 12.02 5.94 4.53
C MET A 98 11.52 6.52 3.20
N ILE A 99 11.32 7.84 3.10
CA ILE A 99 10.96 8.50 1.83
C ILE A 99 12.00 8.20 0.75
N TRP A 100 13.29 8.36 1.05
CA TRP A 100 14.37 8.01 0.12
C TRP A 100 14.40 6.50 -0.20
N GLY A 101 14.15 5.64 0.79
CA GLY A 101 13.99 4.21 0.57
C GLY A 101 12.87 3.88 -0.42
N ILE A 102 11.72 4.52 -0.33
CA ILE A 102 10.62 4.34 -1.29
C ILE A 102 11.07 4.76 -2.68
N PHE A 103 11.71 5.92 -2.83
CA PHE A 103 12.24 6.37 -4.12
C PHE A 103 13.27 5.38 -4.71
N VAL A 104 14.14 4.81 -3.88
CA VAL A 104 15.10 3.78 -4.30
C VAL A 104 14.38 2.52 -4.79
N GLY A 105 13.41 2.00 -4.05
CA GLY A 105 12.71 0.78 -4.43
C GLY A 105 11.85 0.94 -5.69
N VAL A 106 11.11 2.05 -5.78
CA VAL A 106 10.34 2.39 -7.01
C VAL A 106 11.30 2.63 -8.18
N GLY A 107 12.41 3.33 -7.96
CA GLY A 107 13.43 3.58 -8.97
C GLY A 107 14.07 2.30 -9.49
N VAL A 108 14.42 1.36 -8.61
CA VAL A 108 14.93 0.04 -9.01
C VAL A 108 13.89 -0.72 -9.83
N ASN A 109 12.63 -0.75 -9.39
CA ASN A 109 11.56 -1.40 -10.16
C ASN A 109 11.36 -0.76 -11.53
N LEU A 110 11.42 0.57 -11.62
CA LEU A 110 11.31 1.30 -12.88
C LEU A 110 12.50 1.02 -13.80
N LEU A 111 13.72 0.94 -13.26
CA LEU A 111 14.91 0.54 -14.03
C LEU A 111 14.78 -0.89 -14.57
N LEU A 112 14.27 -1.83 -13.75
CA LEU A 112 14.00 -3.20 -14.20
C LEU A 112 12.97 -3.23 -15.33
N TRP A 113 11.91 -2.43 -15.23
CA TRP A 113 10.95 -2.28 -16.33
C TRP A 113 11.63 -1.76 -17.60
N LEU A 114 12.33 -0.62 -17.53
CA LEU A 114 12.94 0.02 -18.71
C LEU A 114 14.05 -0.83 -19.33
N SER A 115 14.77 -1.61 -18.53
CA SER A 115 15.83 -2.52 -19.00
C SER A 115 15.33 -3.74 -19.75
N HIS A 116 14.00 -3.96 -19.83
CA HIS A 116 13.39 -5.15 -20.43
C HIS A 116 13.98 -6.45 -19.86
N ALA A 117 14.34 -6.44 -18.57
CA ALA A 117 14.86 -7.61 -17.90
C ALA A 117 13.84 -8.77 -18.03
N PRO A 118 14.28 -10.02 -18.26
CA PRO A 118 13.40 -11.18 -18.37
C PRO A 118 12.88 -11.63 -16.99
N LEU A 119 12.37 -10.69 -16.21
CA LEU A 119 11.82 -10.89 -14.88
C LEU A 119 10.33 -10.59 -14.94
N HIS A 120 9.52 -11.57 -14.52
CA HIS A 120 8.09 -11.36 -14.38
C HIS A 120 7.83 -10.28 -13.33
N TRP A 121 6.91 -9.35 -13.62
CA TRP A 121 6.63 -8.14 -12.81
C TRP A 121 6.29 -8.44 -11.35
N MET A 122 5.85 -9.66 -11.03
CA MET A 122 5.61 -10.12 -9.65
C MET A 122 6.86 -10.04 -8.77
N TRP A 123 8.06 -10.25 -9.34
CA TRP A 123 9.33 -10.18 -8.62
C TRP A 123 9.68 -8.76 -8.17
N TRP A 124 9.12 -7.74 -8.83
CA TRP A 124 9.31 -6.33 -8.45
C TRP A 124 8.75 -6.03 -7.05
N ASN A 125 7.82 -6.85 -6.55
CA ASN A 125 7.35 -6.75 -5.17
C ASN A 125 8.45 -7.07 -4.17
N LEU A 126 9.16 -8.19 -4.34
CA LEU A 126 10.26 -8.58 -3.45
C LEU A 126 11.45 -7.64 -3.63
N ILE A 127 11.84 -7.38 -4.88
CA ILE A 127 13.01 -6.55 -5.18
C ILE A 127 12.79 -5.13 -4.67
N GLY A 128 11.65 -4.51 -4.98
CA GLY A 128 11.29 -3.19 -4.50
C GLY A 128 11.20 -3.12 -2.98
N PHE A 129 10.67 -4.16 -2.32
CA PHE A 129 10.66 -4.24 -0.86
C PHE A 129 12.08 -4.20 -0.27
N PHE A 130 12.97 -5.09 -0.70
CA PHE A 130 14.33 -5.15 -0.16
C PHE A 130 15.14 -3.90 -0.52
N ALA A 131 15.01 -3.40 -1.75
CA ALA A 131 15.64 -2.16 -2.18
C ALA A 131 15.16 -0.97 -1.33
N SER A 132 13.88 -0.91 -1.00
CA SER A 132 13.34 0.14 -0.13
C SER A 132 13.79 0.03 1.31
N VAL A 133 13.82 -1.17 1.89
CA VAL A 133 14.35 -1.37 3.25
C VAL A 133 15.83 -1.00 3.30
N PHE A 134 16.62 -1.46 2.31
CA PHE A 134 18.04 -1.16 2.23
C PHE A 134 18.29 0.35 2.07
N GLY A 135 17.60 0.98 1.13
CA GLY A 135 17.64 2.43 0.94
C GLY A 135 17.25 3.17 2.21
N ALA A 136 16.15 2.77 2.87
CA ALA A 136 15.70 3.40 4.10
C ALA A 136 16.73 3.30 5.23
N LEU A 137 17.36 2.13 5.40
CA LEU A 137 18.43 1.93 6.38
C LEU A 137 19.68 2.76 6.07
N LEU A 138 20.06 2.83 4.79
CA LEU A 138 21.22 3.60 4.34
C LEU A 138 20.98 5.10 4.55
N PHE A 139 19.87 5.63 4.03
CA PHE A 139 19.55 7.06 4.10
C PHE A 139 19.23 7.51 5.52
N SER A 140 18.63 6.65 6.36
CA SER A 140 18.38 6.98 7.77
C SER A 140 19.66 7.20 8.57
N ARG A 141 20.82 6.71 8.12
CA ARG A 141 22.11 6.97 8.80
C ARG A 141 22.59 8.41 8.66
N PHE A 142 22.18 9.12 7.61
CA PHE A 142 22.55 10.52 7.38
C PHE A 142 21.68 11.52 8.15
N PHE A 143 20.58 11.06 8.74
CA PHE A 143 19.66 11.90 9.51
C PHE A 143 19.68 11.47 10.99
N PRO A 144 19.30 12.38 11.91
CA PRO A 144 19.20 12.04 13.32
C PRO A 144 18.29 10.84 13.56
N ALA A 145 18.67 10.00 14.52
CA ALA A 145 17.82 8.89 14.94
C ALA A 145 16.50 9.45 15.52
N PRO A 146 15.35 8.85 15.21
CA PRO A 146 14.08 9.31 15.75
C PRO A 146 14.04 9.08 17.27
N ASN A 147 13.35 9.98 18.00
CA ASN A 147 13.26 9.89 19.45
C ASN A 147 12.51 8.62 19.86
N ARG A 148 13.16 7.75 20.63
CA ARG A 148 12.62 6.43 21.00
C ARG A 148 11.34 6.52 21.82
N GLU A 149 11.13 7.59 22.60
CA GLU A 149 9.91 7.76 23.39
C GLU A 149 8.68 7.85 22.50
N ASN A 150 8.75 8.66 21.43
CA ASN A 150 7.66 8.82 20.47
C ASN A 150 7.39 7.56 19.64
N LEU A 151 8.34 6.62 19.59
CA LEU A 151 8.22 5.40 18.80
C LEU A 151 7.69 4.21 19.61
N ARG A 152 7.66 4.28 20.94
CA ARG A 152 7.29 3.14 21.80
C ARG A 152 5.89 2.59 21.50
N ASP A 153 4.96 3.48 21.17
CA ASP A 153 3.57 3.11 20.88
C ASP A 153 3.37 2.57 19.46
N TYR A 154 4.28 2.88 18.55
CA TYR A 154 4.21 2.44 17.15
C TYR A 154 5.08 1.21 16.87
N LEU A 155 6.15 1.01 17.63
CA LEU A 155 7.04 -0.13 17.47
C LEU A 155 6.43 -1.39 18.07
N LEU A 156 6.53 -2.47 17.31
CA LEU A 156 6.02 -3.78 17.72
C LEU A 156 6.86 -4.32 18.88
N SER A 157 6.41 -4.11 20.11
CA SER A 157 7.04 -4.71 21.30
C SER A 157 6.57 -6.15 21.50
N LYS A 158 7.53 -7.07 21.70
CA LYS A 158 7.25 -8.49 22.01
C LYS A 158 6.31 -8.64 23.20
N SER A 159 6.48 -7.84 24.25
CA SER A 159 5.65 -7.90 25.46
C SER A 159 4.20 -7.51 25.21
N THR A 160 3.97 -6.52 24.34
CA THR A 160 2.62 -6.09 23.95
C THR A 160 1.95 -7.17 23.12
N LEU A 161 2.70 -7.78 22.20
CA LEU A 161 2.23 -8.86 21.35
C LEU A 161 1.83 -10.08 22.18
N GLU A 162 2.69 -10.54 23.09
CA GLU A 162 2.38 -11.67 23.96
C GLU A 162 1.16 -11.41 24.84
N ARG A 163 1.00 -10.19 25.35
CA ARG A 163 -0.16 -9.80 26.16
C ARG A 163 -1.46 -9.81 25.33
N GLN A 164 -1.44 -9.22 24.13
CA GLN A 164 -2.60 -9.24 23.22
C GLN A 164 -2.93 -10.65 22.74
N THR A 165 -1.91 -11.44 22.37
CA THR A 165 -2.06 -12.83 21.94
C THR A 165 -2.64 -13.70 23.04
N ARG A 166 -2.19 -13.54 24.29
CA ARG A 166 -2.78 -14.24 25.43
C ARG A 166 -4.23 -13.83 25.68
N GLN A 167 -4.54 -12.54 25.59
CA GLN A 167 -5.88 -12.02 25.81
C GLN A 167 -6.89 -12.55 24.77
N HIS A 168 -6.50 -12.65 23.51
CA HIS A 168 -7.37 -13.09 22.41
C HIS A 168 -7.08 -14.53 21.95
N ARG A 169 -6.41 -15.34 22.79
CA ARG A 169 -5.97 -16.69 22.44
C ARG A 169 -7.12 -17.58 21.96
N GLN A 170 -8.28 -17.48 22.61
CA GLN A 170 -9.47 -18.25 22.23
C GLN A 170 -9.97 -17.86 20.83
N SER A 171 -10.04 -16.55 20.53
CA SER A 171 -10.44 -16.06 19.21
C SER A 171 -9.49 -16.51 18.11
N TYR A 172 -8.17 -16.46 18.34
CA TYR A 172 -7.18 -16.96 17.38
C TYR A 172 -7.32 -18.47 17.14
N TRP A 173 -7.60 -19.24 18.19
CA TRP A 173 -7.79 -20.68 18.06
C TRP A 173 -9.06 -21.01 17.28
N LEU A 174 -10.17 -20.31 17.53
CA LEU A 174 -11.42 -20.45 16.78
C LEU A 174 -11.24 -20.09 15.30
N LEU A 175 -10.54 -18.99 15.00
CA LEU A 175 -10.20 -18.60 13.63
C LEU A 175 -9.35 -19.67 12.93
N GLY A 176 -8.34 -20.20 13.61
CA GLY A 176 -7.50 -21.27 13.07
C GLY A 176 -8.28 -22.56 12.78
N ALA A 177 -9.13 -22.98 13.72
CA ALA A 177 -9.99 -24.15 13.55
C ALA A 177 -11.00 -23.95 12.40
N TYR A 178 -11.61 -22.77 12.31
CA TYR A 178 -12.53 -22.41 11.21
C TYR A 178 -11.83 -22.43 9.85
N PHE A 179 -10.61 -21.86 9.76
CA PHE A 179 -9.82 -21.90 8.53
C PHE A 179 -9.45 -23.33 8.12
N ALA A 180 -9.02 -24.16 9.08
CA ALA A 180 -8.74 -25.58 8.82
C ALA A 180 -9.99 -26.34 8.35
N LEU A 181 -11.16 -26.07 8.95
CA LEU A 181 -12.42 -26.66 8.53
C LEU A 181 -12.77 -26.28 7.08
N ILE A 182 -12.61 -25.01 6.70
CA ILE A 182 -12.80 -24.56 5.32
C ILE A 182 -11.89 -25.33 4.36
N LEU A 183 -10.60 -25.48 4.71
CA LEU A 183 -9.65 -26.23 3.88
C LEU A 183 -10.03 -27.70 3.74
N LEU A 184 -10.48 -28.34 4.82
CA LEU A 184 -10.92 -29.75 4.81
C LEU A 184 -12.15 -29.94 3.92
N ILE A 185 -13.14 -29.03 4.01
CA ILE A 185 -14.33 -29.05 3.16
C ILE A 185 -13.93 -28.83 1.70
N ALA A 186 -13.09 -27.83 1.42
CA ALA A 186 -12.62 -27.55 0.06
C ALA A 186 -11.86 -28.73 -0.54
N TYR A 187 -11.00 -29.38 0.25
CA TYR A 187 -10.29 -30.59 -0.15
C TYR A 187 -11.24 -31.77 -0.43
N GLY A 188 -12.21 -32.01 0.45
CA GLY A 188 -13.22 -33.06 0.25
C GLY A 188 -14.07 -32.86 -1.00
N VAL A 189 -14.48 -31.61 -1.29
CA VAL A 189 -15.24 -31.26 -2.50
C VAL A 189 -14.42 -31.46 -3.77
N MET A 190 -13.12 -31.15 -3.73
CA MET A 190 -12.22 -31.41 -4.87
C MET A 190 -12.03 -32.90 -5.17
N TRP A 191 -12.16 -33.78 -4.17
CA TRP A 191 -11.98 -35.23 -4.33
C TRP A 191 -13.25 -35.98 -4.78
N ILE A 192 -14.41 -35.32 -4.69
CA ILE A 192 -15.71 -35.86 -5.13
C ILE A 192 -15.99 -35.54 -6.62
N ARG A 193 -15.21 -34.64 -7.23
CA ARG A 193 -15.22 -34.35 -8.68
C ARG A 193 -14.16 -35.14 -9.41
#